data_AF-A0A7G6E004-F1
#
_entry.id   AF-A0A7G6E004-F1
#
_cell.length_a   1.000
_cell.length_b   1.000
_cell.length_c   1.000
_cell.angle_alpha   90.00
_cell.angle_beta   90.00
_cell.angle_gamma   90.00
#
_symmetry.space_group_name_H-M   'P 1'
#
loop_
_entity.id
_entity.type
_entity.pdbx_description
1 polymer ?
#
loop_
_entity_poly.entity_id
_entity_poly.type
_entity_poly.pdbx_seq_one_letter_code
_entity_poly.pdbx_strand_id
1 'polypeptide(L)'
;MFCLSIVFATKDNASHFKEEMLLLKYRTTKNPAYLELLCEHIRGLLLFLVSRFFIKGYDKEDILQIAYIGAMQAIETWNKDKGTLKNFICLCARREIISELAKWKRQARIADNTAVSMEHILSNREKAEYKEVEIKLSCSTSPESIYLQKECSLELNQAIFRQFSDLEKNVLLLRMEGKTYEEMSQILCVGTKSIDNALSRIKKKLTKLILKKER
;
A
#
# COMPACT_ATOMS: atom_id res chain seq x y z
N MET A 1 -21.04 13.79 1.51
CA MET A 1 -22.08 12.84 1.04
C MET A 1 -21.46 11.91 -0.01
N PHE A 2 -20.69 10.91 0.43
CA PHE A 2 -20.42 9.69 -0.34
C PHE A 2 -20.49 8.54 0.65
N CYS A 3 -21.73 8.18 0.93
CA CYS A 3 -22.10 6.94 1.56
C CYS A 3 -21.86 5.85 0.50
N LEU A 4 -20.76 5.10 0.62
CA LEU A 4 -20.65 3.81 -0.04
C LEU A 4 -20.86 2.73 1.02
N SER A 5 -22.13 2.41 1.20
CA SER A 5 -22.60 1.12 1.67
C SER A 5 -21.89 0.01 0.90
N ILE A 6 -20.95 -0.68 1.55
CA ILE A 6 -20.66 -2.07 1.19
C ILE A 6 -20.84 -2.89 2.47
N VAL A 7 -22.08 -3.32 2.61
CA VAL A 7 -22.47 -4.57 3.24
C VAL A 7 -21.55 -5.67 2.71
N PHE A 8 -20.65 -6.17 3.54
CA PHE A 8 -20.30 -7.58 3.57
C PHE A 8 -20.03 -7.96 5.03
N ALA A 9 -21.16 -8.15 5.73
CA ALA A 9 -21.21 -8.80 7.02
C ALA A 9 -20.77 -10.27 6.89
N THR A 10 -19.87 -10.67 7.79
CA THR A 10 -19.98 -11.91 8.59
C THR A 10 -20.11 -13.26 7.86
N LYS A 11 -19.49 -13.47 6.70
CA LYS A 11 -19.51 -14.78 6.00
C LYS A 11 -18.15 -15.49 5.90
N ASP A 12 -17.17 -15.12 6.72
CA ASP A 12 -15.75 -15.47 6.47
C ASP A 12 -15.26 -16.81 7.07
N ASN A 13 -16.06 -17.57 7.83
CA ASN A 13 -15.59 -18.88 8.34
C ASN A 13 -15.78 -20.04 7.36
N ALA A 14 -16.80 -20.00 6.50
CA ALA A 14 -17.09 -21.10 5.55
C ALA A 14 -16.31 -20.98 4.24
N SER A 15 -16.01 -19.75 3.79
CA SER A 15 -15.20 -19.48 2.58
C SER A 15 -13.75 -19.93 2.77
N HIS A 16 -13.19 -19.70 3.96
CA HIS A 16 -11.79 -20.01 4.26
C HIS A 16 -11.47 -21.51 4.11
N PHE A 17 -12.40 -22.36 4.55
CA PHE A 17 -12.26 -23.81 4.48
C PHE A 17 -12.29 -24.32 3.02
N LYS A 18 -13.07 -23.66 2.17
CA LYS A 18 -13.27 -24.08 0.77
C LYS A 18 -12.04 -23.81 -0.09
N GLU A 19 -11.39 -22.66 0.08
CA GLU A 19 -10.17 -22.29 -0.65
C GLU A 19 -8.99 -23.20 -0.29
N GLU A 20 -8.78 -23.48 1.01
CA GLU A 20 -7.74 -24.40 1.48
C GLU A 20 -7.97 -25.83 0.97
N MET A 21 -9.23 -26.29 0.98
CA MET A 21 -9.59 -27.62 0.46
C MET A 21 -9.32 -27.75 -1.05
N LEU A 22 -9.71 -26.74 -1.84
CA LEU A 22 -9.43 -26.70 -3.28
C LEU A 22 -7.92 -26.70 -3.56
N LEU A 23 -7.16 -25.92 -2.78
CA LEU A 23 -5.71 -25.89 -2.87
C LEU A 23 -5.07 -27.25 -2.58
N LEU A 24 -5.52 -27.94 -1.52
CA LEU A 24 -5.00 -29.25 -1.16
C LEU A 24 -5.27 -30.28 -2.27
N LYS A 25 -6.50 -30.30 -2.80
CA LYS A 25 -6.87 -31.15 -3.93
C LYS A 25 -6.01 -30.86 -5.17
N TYR A 26 -5.79 -29.59 -5.48
CA TYR A 26 -4.91 -29.19 -6.57
C TYR A 26 -3.47 -29.67 -6.35
N ARG A 27 -2.90 -29.52 -5.15
CA ARG A 27 -1.53 -29.96 -4.87
C ARG A 27 -1.36 -31.48 -4.98
N THR A 28 -2.35 -32.27 -4.55
CA THR A 28 -2.29 -33.74 -4.62
C THR A 28 -2.54 -34.26 -6.03
N THR A 29 -3.52 -33.71 -6.74
CA THR A 29 -3.95 -34.26 -8.06
C THR A 29 -3.29 -33.57 -9.24
N LYS A 30 -2.75 -32.36 -9.06
CA LYS A 30 -2.29 -31.45 -10.12
C LYS A 30 -3.32 -31.23 -11.23
N ASN A 31 -4.60 -31.45 -10.93
CA ASN A 31 -5.68 -31.27 -11.91
C ASN A 31 -6.02 -29.78 -12.08
N PRO A 32 -5.98 -29.24 -13.31
CA PRO A 32 -6.22 -27.83 -13.59
C PRO A 32 -7.62 -27.35 -13.20
N ALA A 33 -8.63 -28.22 -13.18
CA ALA A 33 -10.00 -27.84 -12.81
C ALA A 33 -10.10 -27.32 -11.36
N TYR A 34 -9.30 -27.87 -10.43
CA TYR A 34 -9.26 -27.36 -9.05
C TYR A 34 -8.57 -26.01 -8.96
N LEU A 35 -7.58 -25.76 -9.82
CA LEU A 35 -6.91 -24.47 -9.89
C LEU A 35 -7.84 -23.40 -10.45
N GLU A 36 -8.59 -23.72 -11.50
CA GLU A 36 -9.57 -22.83 -12.12
C GLU A 36 -10.65 -22.41 -11.09
N LEU A 37 -11.24 -23.36 -10.38
CA LEU A 37 -12.19 -23.08 -9.30
C LEU A 37 -11.60 -22.24 -8.17
N LEU A 38 -10.33 -22.45 -7.84
CA LEU A 38 -9.63 -21.64 -6.84
C LEU A 38 -9.43 -20.21 -7.34
N CYS A 39 -9.01 -20.04 -8.59
CA CYS A 39 -8.86 -18.74 -9.27
C CYS A 39 -10.17 -17.94 -9.30
N GLU A 40 -11.31 -18.61 -9.52
CA GLU A 40 -12.63 -17.99 -9.43
C GLU A 40 -12.95 -17.51 -8.01
N HIS A 41 -12.70 -18.33 -6.99
CA HIS A 41 -12.97 -17.95 -5.60
C HIS A 41 -12.13 -16.76 -5.14
N ILE A 42 -10.85 -16.70 -5.53
CA ILE A 42 -9.95 -15.60 -5.14
C ILE A 42 -10.10 -14.37 -6.04
N ARG A 43 -10.81 -14.44 -7.17
CA ARG A 43 -10.97 -13.31 -8.10
C ARG A 43 -11.50 -12.06 -7.41
N GLY A 44 -12.52 -12.21 -6.57
CA GLY A 44 -13.10 -11.08 -5.82
C GLY A 44 -12.08 -10.43 -4.87
N LEU A 45 -11.25 -11.24 -4.22
CA LEU A 45 -10.16 -10.78 -3.36
C LEU A 45 -9.12 -9.97 -4.14
N LEU A 46 -8.72 -10.46 -5.31
CA LEU A 46 -7.73 -9.80 -6.17
C LEU A 46 -8.29 -8.51 -6.76
N LEU A 47 -9.55 -8.49 -7.22
CA LEU A 47 -10.22 -7.28 -7.71
C LEU A 47 -10.29 -6.20 -6.61
N PHE A 48 -10.62 -6.59 -5.39
CA PHE A 48 -10.62 -5.68 -4.24
C PHE A 48 -9.23 -5.14 -3.91
N LEU A 49 -8.19 -5.97 -4.02
CA LEU A 49 -6.82 -5.52 -3.85
C LEU A 49 -6.41 -4.53 -4.95
N VAL A 50 -6.66 -4.88 -6.21
CA VAL A 50 -6.33 -4.11 -7.42
C VAL A 50 -7.03 -2.76 -7.42
N SER A 51 -8.27 -2.66 -6.93
CA SER A 51 -9.02 -1.39 -6.90
C SER A 51 -8.35 -0.28 -6.09
N ARG A 52 -7.36 -0.62 -5.24
CA ARG A 52 -6.58 0.33 -4.44
C ARG A 52 -5.35 0.88 -5.16
N PHE A 53 -5.00 0.30 -6.30
CA PHE A 53 -3.88 0.74 -7.11
C PHE A 53 -4.41 1.54 -8.30
N PHE A 54 -3.89 2.75 -8.45
CA PHE A 54 -4.14 3.56 -9.63
C PHE A 54 -2.81 4.01 -10.20
N ILE A 55 -2.62 3.72 -11.48
CA ILE A 55 -1.40 4.02 -12.22
C ILE A 55 -1.84 4.68 -13.51
N LYS A 56 -1.43 5.93 -13.70
CA LYS A 56 -1.78 6.69 -14.90
C LYS A 56 -1.18 5.98 -16.12
N GLY A 57 -2.03 5.51 -17.04
CA GLY A 57 -1.62 4.83 -18.27
C GLY A 57 -1.56 3.29 -18.22
N TYR A 58 -2.04 2.66 -17.14
CA TYR A 58 -2.22 1.21 -17.07
C TYR A 58 -3.69 0.84 -17.07
N ASP A 59 -4.02 -0.28 -17.71
CA ASP A 59 -5.32 -0.90 -17.54
C ASP A 59 -5.41 -1.57 -16.15
N LYS A 60 -6.58 -1.52 -15.54
CA LYS A 60 -6.86 -2.31 -14.33
C LYS A 60 -6.74 -3.80 -14.61
N GLU A 61 -6.98 -4.24 -15.84
CA GLU A 61 -6.78 -5.62 -16.26
C GLU A 61 -5.31 -6.05 -16.18
N ASP A 62 -4.37 -5.18 -16.54
CA ASP A 62 -2.92 -5.44 -16.42
C ASP A 62 -2.51 -5.61 -14.96
N ILE A 63 -2.99 -4.72 -14.09
CA ILE A 63 -2.73 -4.78 -12.64
C ILE A 63 -3.34 -6.06 -12.06
N LEU A 64 -4.51 -6.47 -12.54
CA LEU A 64 -5.15 -7.73 -12.14
C LEU A 64 -4.34 -8.94 -12.57
N GLN A 65 -3.77 -8.95 -13.78
CA GLN A 65 -2.89 -10.04 -14.22
C GLN A 65 -1.64 -10.15 -13.32
N ILE A 66 -1.01 -9.03 -12.97
CA ILE A 66 0.12 -9.00 -12.04
C ILE A 66 -0.30 -9.56 -10.65
N ALA A 67 -1.50 -9.20 -10.20
CA ALA A 67 -2.05 -9.72 -8.94
C ALA A 67 -2.20 -11.26 -9.00
N TYR A 68 -2.67 -11.80 -10.13
CA TYR A 68 -2.78 -13.24 -10.34
C TYR A 68 -1.42 -13.94 -10.35
N ILE A 69 -0.36 -13.33 -10.89
CA ILE A 69 1.00 -13.88 -10.83
C ILE A 69 1.43 -14.07 -9.36
N GLY A 70 1.25 -13.04 -8.52
CA GLY A 70 1.58 -13.15 -7.10
C GLY A 70 0.68 -14.15 -6.35
N ALA A 71 -0.59 -14.26 -6.73
CA ALA A 71 -1.49 -15.26 -6.18
C ALA A 71 -1.05 -16.69 -6.52
N MET A 72 -0.58 -16.94 -7.74
CA MET A 72 -0.09 -18.24 -8.17
C MET A 72 1.15 -18.68 -7.39
N GLN A 73 2.11 -17.77 -7.20
CA GLN A 73 3.27 -18.02 -6.35
C GLN A 73 2.86 -18.36 -4.90
N ALA A 74 1.82 -17.68 -4.38
CA ALA A 74 1.30 -17.95 -3.05
C ALA A 74 0.65 -19.33 -2.96
N ILE A 75 -0.16 -19.72 -3.95
CA ILE A 75 -0.80 -21.04 -4.06
C ILE A 75 0.25 -22.16 -4.03
N GLU A 76 1.40 -21.98 -4.65
CA GLU A 76 2.46 -23.00 -4.64
C GLU A 76 3.20 -23.10 -3.30
N THR A 77 3.41 -21.97 -2.61
CA THR A 77 4.34 -21.90 -1.46
C THR A 77 3.66 -21.74 -0.10
N TRP A 78 2.34 -21.56 -0.06
CA TRP A 78 1.61 -21.36 1.19
C TRP A 78 1.77 -22.52 2.17
N ASN A 79 1.94 -22.16 3.44
CA ASN A 79 2.03 -23.04 4.59
C ASN A 79 0.99 -22.61 5.64
N LYS A 80 0.16 -23.56 6.06
CA LYS A 80 -0.95 -23.38 7.01
C LYS A 80 -0.53 -22.87 8.38
N ASP A 81 0.67 -23.20 8.84
CA ASP A 81 1.16 -22.81 10.17
C ASP A 81 1.57 -21.33 10.24
N LYS A 82 1.79 -20.68 9.09
CA LYS A 82 2.30 -19.30 9.01
C LYS A 82 1.20 -18.25 8.90
N GLY A 83 -0.05 -18.66 8.68
CA GLY A 83 -1.19 -17.76 8.54
C GLY A 83 -2.15 -18.22 7.45
N THR A 84 -3.25 -17.50 7.31
CA THR A 84 -4.34 -17.91 6.41
C THR A 84 -3.97 -17.74 4.93
N LEU A 85 -4.52 -18.61 4.07
CA LEU A 85 -4.27 -18.60 2.63
C LEU A 85 -4.59 -17.25 2.00
N LYS A 86 -5.77 -16.70 2.32
CA LYS A 86 -6.26 -15.39 1.86
C LYS A 86 -5.26 -14.26 2.14
N ASN A 87 -4.71 -14.19 3.35
CA ASN A 87 -3.73 -13.16 3.73
C ASN A 87 -2.41 -13.35 2.97
N PHE A 88 -1.98 -14.59 2.77
CA PHE A 88 -0.75 -14.88 2.06
C PHE A 88 -0.87 -14.58 0.56
N ILE A 89 -1.99 -14.92 -0.07
CA ILE A 89 -2.32 -14.54 -1.45
C ILE A 89 -2.30 -13.02 -1.60
N CYS A 90 -2.97 -12.28 -0.70
CA CYS A 90 -2.97 -10.83 -0.75
C CYS A 90 -1.57 -10.24 -0.60
N LEU A 91 -0.76 -10.79 0.31
CA LEU A 91 0.61 -10.33 0.53
C LEU A 91 1.46 -10.49 -0.73
N CYS A 92 1.43 -11.66 -1.37
CA CYS A 92 2.23 -11.93 -2.57
C CYS A 92 1.72 -11.12 -3.77
N ALA A 93 0.41 -11.09 -4.01
CA ALA A 93 -0.20 -10.27 -5.05
C ALA A 93 0.16 -8.79 -4.90
N ARG A 94 0.05 -8.25 -3.67
CA ARG A 94 0.42 -6.85 -3.38
C ARG A 94 1.90 -6.58 -3.64
N ARG A 95 2.79 -7.52 -3.29
CA ARG A 95 4.23 -7.37 -3.52
C ARG A 95 4.55 -7.32 -5.01
N GLU A 96 3.95 -8.20 -5.81
CA GLU A 96 4.16 -8.20 -7.27
C GLU A 96 3.67 -6.91 -7.90
N ILE A 97 2.47 -6.42 -7.52
CA ILE A 97 1.95 -5.14 -8.00
C ILE A 97 2.91 -3.99 -7.66
N ILE A 98 3.39 -3.90 -6.41
CA ILE A 98 4.32 -2.84 -5.98
C ILE A 98 5.67 -2.95 -6.70
N SER A 99 6.19 -4.17 -6.86
CA SER A 99 7.45 -4.44 -7.54
C SER A 99 7.40 -3.98 -8.99
N GLU A 100 6.35 -4.35 -9.72
CA GLU A 100 6.18 -3.98 -11.12
C GLU A 100 5.98 -2.47 -11.28
N LEU A 101 5.22 -1.87 -10.36
CA LEU A 101 5.07 -0.42 -10.26
C LEU A 101 6.39 0.32 -10.06
N ALA A 102 7.28 -0.21 -9.22
CA ALA A 102 8.59 0.37 -8.98
C ALA A 102 9.49 0.27 -10.22
N LYS A 103 9.42 -0.84 -10.96
CA LYS A 103 10.12 -1.00 -12.24
C LYS A 103 9.64 0.01 -13.27
N TRP A 104 8.33 0.17 -13.42
CA TRP A 104 7.74 1.15 -14.34
C TRP A 104 8.15 2.58 -13.99
N LYS A 105 8.03 2.99 -12.71
CA LYS A 105 8.46 4.33 -12.28
C LYS A 105 9.93 4.60 -12.57
N ARG A 106 10.78 3.58 -12.44
CA ARG A 106 12.20 3.68 -12.81
C ARG A 106 12.38 3.85 -14.31
N GLN A 107 11.66 3.09 -15.13
CA GLN A 107 11.71 3.20 -16.60
C GLN A 107 11.18 4.56 -17.08
N ALA A 108 10.04 5.04 -16.56
CA ALA A 108 9.48 6.35 -16.88
C ALA A 108 10.45 7.48 -16.52
N ARG A 109 11.05 7.43 -15.32
CA ARG A 109 12.08 8.40 -14.92
C ARG A 109 13.31 8.38 -15.84
N ILE A 110 13.74 7.20 -16.30
CA ILE A 110 14.85 7.10 -17.26
C ILE A 110 14.43 7.73 -18.59
N ALA A 111 13.25 7.39 -19.11
CA ALA A 111 12.72 7.92 -20.35
C ALA A 111 12.61 9.45 -20.32
N ASP A 112 12.01 10.02 -19.27
CA ASP A 112 11.86 11.48 -19.09
C ASP A 112 13.22 12.19 -18.98
N ASN A 113 14.20 11.58 -18.32
CA ASN A 113 15.55 12.16 -18.19
C ASN A 113 16.38 12.03 -19.48
N THR A 114 16.03 11.10 -20.36
CA THR A 114 16.68 10.93 -21.69
C THR A 114 15.95 11.68 -22.80
N ALA A 115 14.69 12.08 -22.58
CA ALA A 115 13.92 12.89 -23.49
C ALA A 115 14.32 14.36 -23.33
N VAL A 116 15.40 14.77 -24.00
CA VAL A 116 15.66 16.19 -24.24
C VAL A 116 14.54 16.71 -25.14
N SER A 117 13.53 17.31 -24.53
CA SER A 117 12.46 18.00 -25.25
C SER A 117 13.07 19.21 -25.97
N MET A 118 13.03 19.18 -27.31
CA MET A 118 13.42 20.30 -28.16
C MET A 118 12.56 21.56 -27.89
N GLU A 119 11.36 21.38 -27.34
CA GLU A 119 10.46 22.44 -26.86
C GLU A 119 11.08 23.24 -25.71
N HIS A 120 11.83 22.59 -24.81
CA HIS A 120 12.35 23.19 -23.58
C HIS A 120 13.59 24.08 -23.81
N ILE A 121 14.27 23.91 -24.95
CA ILE A 121 15.40 24.77 -25.35
C ILE A 121 14.89 26.12 -25.88
N LEU A 122 13.67 26.17 -26.43
CA LEU A 122 13.09 27.38 -27.01
C LEU A 122 12.34 28.24 -25.96
N SER A 123 11.74 27.63 -24.93
CA SER A 123 10.96 28.35 -23.92
C SER A 123 11.77 29.02 -22.81
N ASN A 124 13.07 28.71 -22.67
CA ASN A 124 13.92 29.25 -21.59
C ASN A 124 14.51 30.66 -21.86
N ARG A 125 14.11 31.35 -22.93
CA ARG A 125 14.62 32.71 -23.21
C ARG A 125 13.77 33.87 -22.71
N GLU A 126 12.53 33.66 -22.27
CA GLU A 126 11.71 34.80 -21.84
C GLU A 126 10.85 34.50 -20.61
N LYS A 127 11.05 35.34 -19.59
CA LYS A 127 10.17 35.66 -18.44
C LYS A 127 10.31 34.80 -17.18
N ALA A 128 11.28 35.20 -16.37
CA ALA A 128 11.14 35.14 -14.92
C ALA A 128 10.45 36.42 -14.44
N GLU A 129 9.14 36.36 -14.21
CA GLU A 129 8.39 37.40 -13.50
C GLU A 129 7.85 36.77 -12.21
N TYR A 130 8.52 37.05 -11.10
CA TYR A 130 8.11 36.59 -9.78
C TYR A 130 6.89 37.40 -9.34
N LYS A 131 5.76 36.71 -9.14
CA LYS A 131 4.56 37.29 -8.54
C LYS A 131 4.47 36.79 -7.10
N GLU A 132 4.88 37.63 -6.15
CA GLU A 132 4.60 37.41 -4.72
C GLU A 132 3.10 37.51 -4.48
N VAL A 133 2.52 36.45 -3.91
CA VAL A 133 1.14 36.44 -3.41
C VAL A 133 1.23 36.47 -1.89
N GLU A 134 0.95 37.64 -1.32
CA GLU A 134 0.83 37.85 0.12
C GLU A 134 -0.48 37.21 0.61
N ILE A 135 -0.39 36.07 1.30
CA ILE A 135 -1.54 35.46 1.98
C ILE A 135 -1.48 35.86 3.46
N LYS A 136 -2.31 36.85 3.84
CA LYS A 136 -2.60 37.13 5.25
C LYS A 136 -3.43 35.99 5.84
N LEU A 137 -2.80 35.18 6.69
CA LEU A 137 -3.50 34.29 7.62
C LEU A 137 -3.35 34.85 9.04
N SER A 138 -4.47 35.34 9.57
CA SER A 138 -4.65 35.63 10.98
C SER A 138 -4.63 34.33 11.78
N CYS A 139 -3.48 34.01 12.37
CA CYS A 139 -3.37 33.13 13.53
C CYS A 139 -2.12 33.53 14.31
N SER A 140 -2.28 33.69 15.62
CA SER A 140 -1.26 34.10 16.58
C SER A 140 -0.18 33.02 16.79
N THR A 141 0.67 32.80 15.80
CA THR A 141 1.89 31.99 15.89
C THR A 141 2.98 32.70 15.12
N SER A 142 4.12 32.97 15.76
CA SER A 142 5.20 33.73 15.11
C SER A 142 5.70 32.99 13.85
N PRO A 143 6.16 33.70 12.80
CA PRO A 143 6.73 33.07 11.60
C PRO A 143 7.85 32.06 11.93
N GLU A 144 8.62 32.35 12.97
CA GLU A 144 9.67 31.48 13.52
C GLU A 144 9.09 30.17 14.08
N SER A 145 7.98 30.22 14.83
CA SER A 145 7.32 29.02 15.36
C SER A 145 6.73 28.12 14.27
N ILE A 146 6.19 28.71 13.20
CA ILE A 146 5.67 27.98 12.03
C ILE A 146 6.82 27.32 11.28
N TYR A 147 7.96 28.01 11.13
CA TYR A 147 9.14 27.49 10.47
C TYR A 147 9.76 26.32 11.25
N LEU A 148 9.96 26.48 12.57
CA LEU A 148 10.44 25.43 13.47
C LEU A 148 9.52 24.20 13.49
N GLN A 149 8.19 24.41 13.48
CA GLN A 149 7.22 23.32 13.43
C GLN A 149 7.29 22.56 12.10
N LYS A 150 7.49 23.27 10.98
CA LYS A 150 7.68 22.65 9.66
C LYS A 150 8.96 21.81 9.63
N GLU A 151 10.10 22.33 10.09
CA GLU A 151 11.35 21.57 10.13
C GLU A 151 11.25 20.33 11.02
N CYS A 152 10.71 20.47 12.24
CA CYS A 152 10.48 19.34 13.14
C CYS A 152 9.60 18.26 12.52
N SER A 153 8.56 18.66 11.76
CA SER A 153 7.67 17.72 11.08
C SER A 153 8.34 17.02 9.91
N LEU A 154 9.22 17.70 9.18
CA LEU A 154 9.98 17.13 8.06
C LEU A 154 10.99 16.09 8.54
N GLU A 155 11.74 16.39 9.59
CA GLU A 155 12.71 15.45 10.18
C GLU A 155 12.03 14.18 10.70
N LEU A 156 10.90 14.34 11.40
CA LEU A 156 10.11 13.22 11.90
C LEU A 156 9.59 12.36 10.74
N ASN A 157 9.03 12.99 9.71
CA ASN A 157 8.55 12.30 8.52
C ASN A 157 9.67 11.54 7.82
N GLN A 158 10.85 12.14 7.64
CA GLN A 158 12.00 11.46 7.06
C GLN A 158 12.46 10.25 7.90
N ALA A 159 12.48 10.38 9.23
CA ALA A 159 12.83 9.29 10.13
C ALA A 159 11.82 8.13 10.05
N ILE A 160 10.53 8.44 9.98
CA ILE A 160 9.47 7.45 9.76
C ILE A 160 9.67 6.75 8.41
N PHE A 161 9.89 7.50 7.33
CA PHE A 161 10.10 6.93 6.00
C PHE A 161 11.31 5.99 5.91
N ARG A 162 12.39 6.30 6.63
CA ARG A 162 13.63 5.51 6.65
C ARG A 162 13.56 4.28 7.56
N GLN A 163 12.92 4.38 8.73
CA GLN A 163 12.99 3.32 9.75
C GLN A 163 11.78 2.39 9.79
N PHE A 164 10.64 2.81 9.22
CA PHE A 164 9.41 2.03 9.27
C PHE A 164 9.33 1.16 8.02
N SER A 165 8.85 -0.06 8.19
CA SER A 165 8.45 -0.90 7.06
C SER A 165 7.18 -0.35 6.42
N ASP A 166 6.91 -0.74 5.18
CA ASP A 166 5.71 -0.25 4.48
C ASP A 166 4.42 -0.66 5.19
N LEU A 167 4.39 -1.84 5.83
CA LEU A 167 3.26 -2.24 6.66
C LEU A 167 3.08 -1.28 7.85
N GLU A 168 4.17 -0.93 8.55
CA GLU A 168 4.11 -0.03 9.70
C GLU A 168 3.67 1.39 9.29
N LYS A 169 4.11 1.89 8.13
CA LYS A 169 3.67 3.19 7.61
C LYS A 169 2.16 3.20 7.33
N ASN A 170 1.67 2.16 6.64
CA ASN A 170 0.25 2.04 6.32
C ASN A 170 -0.61 1.85 7.58
N VAL A 171 -0.17 1.04 8.55
CA VAL A 171 -0.86 0.85 9.84
C VAL A 171 -0.89 2.16 10.64
N LEU A 172 0.21 2.90 10.68
CA LEU A 172 0.26 4.20 11.37
C LEU A 172 -0.73 5.19 10.76
N LEU A 173 -0.76 5.29 9.42
CA LEU A 173 -1.68 6.19 8.72
C LEU A 173 -3.15 5.86 9.02
N LEU A 174 -3.56 4.60 8.85
CA LEU A 174 -4.93 4.18 9.12
C LEU A 174 -5.33 4.36 10.59
N ARG A 175 -4.38 4.20 11.51
CA ARG A 175 -4.63 4.44 12.93
C ARG A 175 -4.85 5.92 13.24
N MET A 176 -4.16 6.83 12.53
CA MET A 176 -4.36 8.28 12.61
C MET A 176 -5.71 8.72 12.02
N GLU A 177 -6.19 8.00 11.01
CA GLU A 177 -7.55 8.17 10.45
C GLU A 177 -8.66 7.58 11.33
N GLY A 178 -8.32 7.00 12.48
CA GLY A 178 -9.28 6.46 13.45
C GLY A 178 -9.83 5.07 13.13
N LYS A 179 -9.21 4.32 12.21
CA LYS A 179 -9.66 2.97 11.84
C LYS A 179 -9.51 1.97 12.98
N THR A 180 -10.44 1.02 13.07
CA THR A 180 -10.39 -0.10 14.01
C THR A 180 -9.39 -1.17 13.57
N TYR A 181 -9.05 -2.10 14.45
CA TYR A 181 -8.13 -3.20 14.16
C TYR A 181 -8.66 -4.12 13.05
N GLU A 182 -9.97 -4.33 13.03
CA GLU A 182 -10.66 -5.15 12.02
C GLU A 182 -10.69 -4.44 10.68
N GLU A 183 -11.02 -3.14 10.66
CA GLU A 183 -10.99 -2.33 9.44
C GLU A 183 -9.58 -2.27 8.86
N MET A 184 -8.55 -2.06 9.68
CA MET A 184 -7.16 -2.08 9.24
C MET A 184 -6.75 -3.45 8.69
N SER A 185 -7.18 -4.52 9.34
CA SER A 185 -6.93 -5.90 8.91
C SER A 185 -7.53 -6.17 7.53
N GLN A 186 -8.75 -5.71 7.29
CA GLN A 186 -9.44 -5.80 6.00
C GLN A 186 -8.83 -4.90 4.93
N ILE A 187 -8.48 -3.65 5.27
CA ILE A 187 -7.91 -2.68 4.32
C ILE A 187 -6.52 -3.13 3.83
N LEU A 188 -5.72 -3.68 4.74
CA LEU A 188 -4.36 -4.11 4.46
C LEU A 188 -4.25 -5.59 4.10
N CYS A 189 -5.37 -6.33 4.17
CA CYS A 189 -5.44 -7.77 3.96
C CYS A 189 -4.40 -8.55 4.78
N VAL A 190 -4.26 -8.20 6.07
CA VAL A 190 -3.37 -8.88 7.02
C VAL A 190 -4.13 -9.19 8.29
N GLY A 191 -3.81 -10.28 8.99
CA GLY A 191 -4.52 -10.64 10.23
C GLY A 191 -4.40 -9.57 11.32
N THR A 192 -5.39 -9.48 12.19
CA THR A 192 -5.46 -8.53 13.32
C THR A 192 -4.24 -8.62 14.24
N LYS A 193 -3.67 -9.82 14.45
CA LYS A 193 -2.41 -10.03 15.18
C LYS A 193 -1.20 -9.35 14.50
N SER A 194 -1.16 -9.31 13.18
CA SER A 194 -0.11 -8.61 12.44
C SER A 194 -0.25 -7.10 12.54
N ILE A 195 -1.48 -6.58 12.60
CA ILE A 195 -1.76 -5.16 12.88
C ILE A 195 -1.28 -4.80 14.29
N ASP A 196 -1.61 -5.61 15.29
CA ASP A 196 -1.18 -5.38 16.68
C ASP A 196 0.35 -5.43 16.83
N ASN A 197 1.00 -6.42 16.20
CA ASN A 197 2.45 -6.50 16.14
C ASN A 197 3.08 -5.26 15.47
N ALA A 198 2.46 -4.76 14.39
CA ALA A 198 2.92 -3.55 13.72
C ALA A 198 2.77 -2.33 14.64
N LEU A 199 1.63 -2.15 15.31
CA LEU A 199 1.41 -1.07 16.29
C LEU A 199 2.40 -1.13 17.45
N SER A 200 2.70 -2.32 17.96
CA SER A 200 3.72 -2.53 18.99
C SER A 200 5.11 -2.11 18.52
N ARG A 201 5.51 -2.44 17.29
CA ARG A 201 6.79 -2.01 16.71
C ARG A 201 6.83 -0.51 16.45
N ILE A 202 5.74 0.07 15.92
CA ILE A 202 5.55 1.51 15.70
C ILE A 202 5.78 2.26 17.01
N LYS A 203 5.09 1.85 18.09
CA LYS A 203 5.22 2.49 19.41
C LYS A 203 6.67 2.48 19.89
N LYS A 204 7.36 1.32 19.82
CA LYS A 204 8.78 1.20 20.18
C LYS A 204 9.69 2.10 19.34
N LYS A 205 9.46 2.21 18.03
CA LYS A 205 10.25 3.05 17.13
C LYS A 205 10.01 4.54 17.41
N LEU A 206 8.76 4.96 17.61
CA LEU A 206 8.42 6.34 17.97
C LEU A 206 9.04 6.74 19.30
N THR A 207 8.94 5.91 20.34
CA THR A 207 9.56 6.20 21.64
C THR A 207 11.08 6.38 21.50
N LYS A 208 11.76 5.56 20.70
CA LYS A 208 13.21 5.74 20.44
C LYS A 208 13.52 7.03 19.69
N LEU A 209 12.69 7.42 18.72
CA LEU A 209 12.87 8.67 17.98
C LEU A 209 12.70 9.90 18.87
N ILE A 210 11.71 9.88 19.77
CA ILE A 210 11.48 10.96 20.74
C ILE A 210 12.64 11.04 21.73
N LEU A 211 13.07 9.92 22.33
CA LEU A 211 14.21 9.89 23.26
C LEU A 211 15.55 10.30 22.63
N LYS A 212 15.72 10.10 21.31
CA LYS A 212 16.92 10.55 20.59
C LYS A 212 16.91 12.07 20.35
N LYS A 213 15.75 12.71 20.41
CA LYS A 213 15.60 14.16 20.23
C LYS A 213 15.81 14.95 21.53
N GLU A 214 15.71 14.28 22.69
CA GLU A 214 15.96 14.87 24.02
C GLU A 214 17.44 14.82 24.47
N ARG A 215 18.34 14.28 23.62
CA ARG A 215 19.79 14.27 23.82
C ARG A 215 20.48 15.13 22.78
#